data_AF-A0A534NCK2-F1
#
_entry.id   AF-A0A534NCK2-F1
#
_cell.length_a   1.000
_cell.length_b   1.000
_cell.length_c   1.000
_cell.angle_alpha   90.00
_cell.angle_beta   90.00
_cell.angle_gamma   90.00
#
_symmetry.space_group_name_H-M   'P 1'
#
loop_
_entity.id
_entity.type
_entity.pdbx_description
1 polymer ?
#
loop_
_entity_poly.entity_id
_entity_poly.type
_entity_poly.pdbx_seq_one_letter_code
_entity_poly.pdbx_strand_id
1 'polypeptide(L)'
;MKRALFTSLTVVLVAGLAWVRGCSGPRPQLLSARMRGPVAEATIRNTGWGEGAIQVDFRLRPRGGGAPLLRSEKATLRPRETARVEVRVDGARGDEQLDVELDYPPR
;
A
#
# COMPACT_ATOMS: atom_id res chain seq x y z
N MET A 1 -2.27 -17.90 -44.98
CA MET A 1 -2.23 -18.81 -43.80
C MET A 1 -1.16 -18.42 -42.78
N LYS A 2 0.13 -18.29 -43.13
CA LYS A 2 1.20 -17.91 -42.18
C LYS A 2 0.97 -16.59 -41.43
N ARG A 3 0.46 -15.54 -42.11
CA ARG A 3 0.17 -14.23 -41.49
C ARG A 3 -0.90 -14.29 -40.40
N ALA A 4 -1.96 -15.07 -40.61
CA ALA A 4 -3.03 -15.27 -39.63
C ALA A 4 -2.52 -15.98 -38.36
N LEU A 5 -1.58 -16.91 -38.53
CA LEU A 5 -0.94 -17.65 -37.44
C LEU A 5 -0.04 -16.74 -36.58
N PHE A 6 0.70 -15.82 -37.22
CA PHE A 6 1.53 -14.85 -36.50
C PHE A 6 0.69 -13.83 -35.74
N THR A 7 -0.42 -13.35 -36.32
CA THR A 7 -1.32 -12.42 -35.63
C THR A 7 -1.98 -13.06 -34.41
N SER A 8 -2.47 -14.31 -34.51
CA SER A 8 -3.09 -14.99 -33.38
C SER A 8 -2.08 -15.29 -32.25
N LEU A 9 -0.85 -15.69 -32.61
CA LEU A 9 0.22 -15.91 -31.63
C LEU A 9 0.56 -14.63 -30.85
N THR A 10 0.59 -13.49 -31.54
CA THR A 10 0.90 -12.18 -30.95
C THR A 10 -0.20 -11.74 -29.98
N VAL A 11 -1.47 -11.93 -30.36
CA VAL A 11 -2.63 -11.61 -29.49
C VAL A 11 -2.62 -12.46 -28.22
N VAL A 12 -2.33 -13.78 -28.33
CA VAL A 12 -2.26 -14.67 -27.16
C VAL A 12 -1.12 -14.27 -26.22
N LEU A 13 0.05 -13.91 -26.76
CA LEU A 13 1.19 -13.43 -25.96
C LEU A 13 0.87 -12.13 -25.22
N VAL A 14 0.24 -11.17 -25.89
CA VAL A 14 -0.15 -9.89 -25.28
C VAL A 14 -1.24 -10.11 -24.21
N ALA A 15 -2.22 -10.96 -24.48
CA ALA A 15 -3.27 -11.30 -23.51
C ALA A 15 -2.70 -12.02 -22.28
N GLY A 16 -1.78 -12.97 -22.47
CA GLY A 16 -1.11 -13.67 -21.37
C GLY A 16 -0.27 -12.73 -20.49
N LEU A 17 0.47 -11.80 -21.09
CA LEU A 17 1.24 -10.79 -20.37
C LEU A 17 0.36 -9.81 -19.57
N ALA A 18 -0.80 -9.43 -20.13
CA ALA A 18 -1.76 -8.58 -19.44
C ALA A 18 -2.39 -9.31 -18.23
N TRP A 19 -2.71 -10.61 -18.39
CA TRP A 19 -3.32 -11.42 -17.32
C TRP A 19 -2.37 -11.61 -16.12
N VAL A 20 -1.10 -11.95 -16.39
CA VAL A 20 -0.10 -12.14 -15.32
C VAL A 20 0.16 -10.84 -14.55
N ARG A 21 0.10 -9.69 -15.22
CA ARG A 21 0.22 -8.37 -14.56
C ARG A 21 -1.02 -7.96 -13.75
N GLY A 22 -2.20 -8.47 -14.12
CA GLY A 22 -3.43 -8.30 -13.33
C GLY A 22 -3.47 -9.18 -12.08
N CYS A 23 -2.77 -10.32 -12.08
CA CYS A 23 -2.70 -11.22 -10.91
C CYS A 23 -1.60 -10.86 -9.89
N SER A 24 -0.68 -9.94 -10.21
CA SER A 24 0.24 -9.41 -9.20
C SER A 24 -0.50 -8.37 -8.38
N GLY A 25 -0.73 -8.60 -7.08
CA GLY A 25 -1.45 -7.66 -6.22
C GLY A 25 -0.83 -6.26 -6.11
N PRO A 26 -1.35 -5.40 -5.21
CA PRO A 26 -0.90 -4.04 -5.10
C PRO A 26 0.60 -3.98 -4.79
N ARG A 27 1.24 -2.92 -5.29
CA ARG A 27 2.62 -2.57 -4.95
C ARG A 27 2.58 -1.27 -4.14
N PRO A 28 2.32 -1.35 -2.83
CA PRO A 28 2.17 -0.17 -1.99
C PRO A 28 3.52 0.55 -1.84
N GLN A 29 3.48 1.87 -1.96
CA GLN A 29 4.61 2.76 -1.75
C GLN A 29 4.18 3.88 -0.81
N LEU A 30 4.93 4.07 0.28
CA LEU A 30 4.70 5.17 1.20
C LEU A 30 5.19 6.47 0.54
N LEU A 31 4.30 7.45 0.37
CA LEU A 31 4.65 8.77 -0.15
C LEU A 31 4.98 9.75 0.97
N SER A 32 4.19 9.72 2.05
CA SER A 32 4.39 10.57 3.21
C SER A 32 3.74 9.96 4.44
N ALA A 33 4.36 10.18 5.60
CA ALA A 33 3.78 9.88 6.90
C ALA A 33 3.96 11.10 7.82
N ARG A 34 2.92 11.47 8.56
CA ARG A 34 2.99 12.57 9.54
C ARG A 34 2.00 12.37 10.67
N MET A 35 2.32 12.99 11.80
CA MET A 35 1.40 13.16 12.91
C MET A 35 0.59 14.45 12.74
N ARG A 36 -0.68 14.41 13.13
CA ARG A 36 -1.58 15.57 13.24
C ARG A 36 -2.32 15.49 14.58
N GLY A 37 -1.67 15.98 15.64
CA GLY A 37 -2.13 15.73 17.01
C GLY A 37 -2.15 14.22 17.29
N PRO A 38 -3.23 13.64 17.85
CA PRO A 38 -3.30 12.19 18.12
C PRO A 38 -3.61 11.34 16.88
N VAL A 39 -3.63 11.93 15.67
CA VAL A 39 -3.93 11.22 14.42
C VAL A 39 -2.65 10.98 13.65
N ALA A 40 -2.38 9.73 13.32
CA ALA A 40 -1.33 9.34 12.40
C ALA A 40 -1.90 9.27 10.98
N GLU A 41 -1.24 9.94 10.04
CA GLU A 41 -1.65 10.03 8.65
C GLU A 41 -0.56 9.47 7.74
N ALA A 42 -0.93 8.53 6.88
CA ALA A 42 -0.07 7.99 5.83
C ALA A 42 -0.73 8.19 4.47
N THR A 43 0.04 8.70 3.50
CA THR A 43 -0.36 8.72 2.09
C THR A 43 0.39 7.62 1.37
N ILE A 44 -0.35 6.71 0.76
CA ILE A 44 0.16 5.48 0.17
C ILE A 44 -0.29 5.43 -1.28
N ARG A 45 0.62 5.07 -2.17
CA ARG A 45 0.35 4.90 -3.60
C ARG A 45 0.53 3.46 -4.01
N ASN A 46 -0.43 2.91 -4.73
CA ASN A 46 -0.23 1.69 -5.48
C ASN A 46 0.51 2.00 -6.78
N THR A 47 1.76 1.55 -6.89
CA THR A 47 2.54 1.71 -8.13
C THR A 47 2.23 0.62 -9.15
N GLY A 48 1.58 -0.46 -8.72
CA GLY A 48 1.21 -1.62 -9.51
C GLY A 48 -0.12 -1.49 -10.23
N TRP A 49 -0.42 -2.53 -11.01
CA TRP A 49 -1.67 -2.67 -11.77
C TRP A 49 -2.66 -3.64 -11.14
N GLY A 50 -2.27 -4.39 -10.10
CA GLY A 50 -3.19 -5.21 -9.33
C GLY A 50 -3.81 -4.46 -8.17
N GLU A 51 -4.95 -4.98 -7.72
CA GLU A 51 -5.70 -4.47 -6.57
C GLU A 51 -5.62 -5.44 -5.40
N GLY A 52 -5.85 -4.93 -4.19
CA GLY A 52 -5.93 -5.78 -3.01
C GLY A 52 -5.88 -5.01 -1.70
N ALA A 53 -6.15 -5.75 -0.62
CA ALA A 53 -5.96 -5.25 0.73
C ALA A 53 -4.47 -5.23 1.08
N ILE A 54 -4.04 -4.17 1.76
CA ILE A 54 -2.74 -4.02 2.39
C ILE A 54 -2.92 -3.80 3.89
N GLN A 55 -1.89 -4.12 4.66
CA GLN A 55 -1.80 -3.80 6.08
C GLN A 55 -0.88 -2.58 6.24
N VAL A 56 -1.35 -1.58 6.99
CA VAL A 56 -0.60 -0.35 7.30
C VAL A 56 -0.35 -0.31 8.79
N ASP A 57 0.91 -0.42 9.18
CA ASP A 57 1.31 -0.46 10.57
C ASP A 57 1.98 0.86 10.97
N PHE A 58 1.33 1.58 11.87
CA PHE A 58 1.79 2.83 12.45
C PHE A 58 2.49 2.51 13.78
N ARG A 59 3.79 2.76 13.85
CA ARG A 59 4.60 2.63 15.06
C ARG A 59 5.03 4.02 15.52
N LEU A 60 4.52 4.44 16.67
CA LEU A 60 4.83 5.73 17.27
C LEU A 60 5.82 5.52 18.41
N ARG A 61 6.94 6.23 18.37
CA ARG A 61 7.95 6.23 19.44
C ARG A 61 7.91 7.55 20.21
N PRO A 62 7.59 7.54 21.51
CA PRO A 62 7.65 8.72 22.35
C PRO A 62 9.08 9.28 22.44
N ARG A 63 9.23 10.60 22.28
CA ARG A 63 10.56 11.26 22.37
C ARG A 63 11.15 11.25 23.78
N GLY A 64 10.29 11.29 24.81
CA GLY A 64 10.70 11.26 26.21
C GLY A 64 11.09 9.87 26.73
N GLY A 65 11.15 8.86 25.86
CA GLY A 65 11.23 7.46 26.25
C GLY A 65 9.86 6.89 26.64
N GLY A 66 9.70 5.58 26.50
CA GLY A 66 8.44 4.89 26.77
C GLY A 66 8.20 3.71 25.83
N ALA A 67 7.13 2.97 26.11
CA ALA A 67 6.69 1.90 25.22
C ALA A 67 6.22 2.50 23.88
N PRO A 68 6.59 1.90 22.73
CA PRO A 68 6.06 2.32 21.45
C PRO A 68 4.56 2.02 21.36
N LEU A 69 3.80 2.94 20.78
CA LEU A 69 2.40 2.72 20.46
C LEU A 69 2.32 2.12 19.06
N LEU A 70 1.53 1.06 18.91
CA LEU A 70 1.36 0.33 17.67
C LEU A 70 -0.10 0.36 17.26
N ARG A 71 -0.36 0.71 16.01
CA ARG A 71 -1.70 0.65 15.45
C ARG A 71 -1.65 0.16 14.01
N SER A 72 -2.54 -0.77 13.70
CA SER A 72 -2.59 -1.49 12.44
C SER A 72 -3.94 -1.21 11.79
N GLU A 73 -3.95 -0.80 10.53
CA GLU A 73 -5.15 -0.50 9.75
C GLU A 73 -5.11 -1.23 8.40
N LYS A 74 -6.26 -1.77 7.97
CA LYS A 74 -6.38 -2.42 6.66
C LYS A 74 -6.93 -1.42 5.65
N ALA A 75 -6.26 -1.32 4.50
CA ALA A 75 -6.71 -0.46 3.41
C ALA A 75 -6.74 -1.25 2.10
N THR A 76 -7.77 -1.02 1.28
CA THR A 76 -7.82 -1.57 -0.07
C THR A 76 -7.23 -0.55 -1.04
N LEU A 77 -6.29 -1.00 -1.87
CA LEU A 77 -5.68 -0.18 -2.92
C LEU A 77 -6.08 -0.70 -4.29
N ARG A 78 -6.69 0.17 -5.10
CA ARG A 78 -6.97 -0.05 -6.52
C ARG A 78 -5.71 0.19 -7.36
N PRO A 79 -5.70 -0.25 -8.63
CA PRO A 79 -4.58 -0.03 -9.53
C PRO A 79 -4.28 1.47 -9.67
N ARG A 80 -3.00 1.85 -9.51
CA ARG A 80 -2.53 3.25 -9.61
C ARG A 80 -3.15 4.25 -8.61
N GLU A 81 -3.92 3.79 -7.63
CA GLU A 81 -4.57 4.65 -6.64
C GLU A 81 -3.56 5.29 -5.69
N THR A 82 -3.89 6.50 -5.21
CA THR A 82 -3.24 7.10 -4.04
C THR A 82 -4.29 7.26 -2.96
N ALA A 83 -4.13 6.54 -1.86
CA ALA A 83 -5.04 6.55 -0.73
C ALA A 83 -4.39 7.25 0.46
N ARG A 84 -5.23 7.93 1.25
CA ARG A 84 -4.84 8.52 2.53
C ARG A 84 -5.47 7.69 3.64
N VAL A 85 -4.62 7.14 4.49
CA VAL A 85 -5.01 6.33 5.64
C VAL A 85 -4.76 7.16 6.89
N GLU A 86 -5.82 7.34 7.68
CA GLU A 86 -5.78 8.09 8.92
C GLU A 86 -6.24 7.21 10.06
N VAL A 87 -5.46 7.17 11.14
CA VAL A 87 -5.84 6.44 12.34
C VAL A 87 -5.57 7.28 13.57
N ARG A 88 -6.56 7.35 14.47
CA ARG A 88 -6.36 7.94 15.79
C ARG A 88 -5.65 6.91 16.67
N VAL A 89 -4.53 7.31 17.26
CA VAL A 89 -3.76 6.46 18.17
C VAL A 89 -4.00 6.95 19.59
N ASP A 90 -4.68 6.13 20.38
CA ASP A 90 -4.97 6.46 21.77
C ASP A 90 -3.68 6.59 22.57
N GLY A 91 -3.55 7.69 23.32
CA GLY A 91 -2.34 8.03 24.06
C GLY A 91 -1.27 8.77 23.27
N ALA A 92 -1.44 8.96 21.95
CA ALA A 92 -0.54 9.80 21.16
C ALA A 92 -0.75 11.29 21.47
N ARG A 93 0.37 12.01 21.58
CA ARG A 93 0.45 13.44 21.88
C ARG A 93 0.69 14.28 20.61
N GLY A 94 1.18 13.65 19.55
CA GLY A 94 1.45 14.24 18.24
C GLY A 94 2.89 14.71 18.03
N ASP A 95 3.75 14.60 19.05
CA ASP A 95 5.18 14.88 18.98
C ASP A 95 6.04 13.61 18.83
N GLU A 96 5.41 12.43 18.79
CA GLU A 96 6.08 11.16 18.60
C GLU A 96 6.78 11.04 17.24
N GLN A 97 7.85 10.25 17.21
CA GLN A 97 8.43 9.81 15.94
C GLN A 97 7.51 8.74 15.34
N LEU A 98 6.98 9.01 14.14
CA LEU A 98 6.11 8.10 13.42
C LEU A 98 6.90 7.30 12.39
N ASP A 99 6.91 5.97 12.57
CA ASP A 99 7.34 5.00 11.55
C ASP A 99 6.10 4.33 10.96
N VAL A 100 6.06 4.15 9.64
CA VAL A 100 4.97 3.45 8.95
C VAL A 100 5.55 2.31 8.13
N GLU A 101 5.01 1.11 8.34
CA GLU A 101 5.35 -0.10 7.59
C GLU A 101 4.14 -0.54 6.75
N LEU A 102 4.40 -1.00 5.53
CA LEU A 102 3.37 -1.39 4.57
C LEU A 102 3.59 -2.85 4.19
N ASP A 103 2.60 -3.68 4.46
CA ASP A 103 2.67 -5.12 4.18
C ASP A 103 1.64 -5.54 3.12
N TYR A 104 2.12 -6.30 2.15
CA TYR A 104 1.31 -7.04 1.19
C TYR A 104 1.94 -8.43 0.94
N PRO A 105 1.19 -9.54 1.10
CA PRO A 105 -0.19 -9.60 1.59
C PRO A 105 -0.30 -9.18 3.07
N PRO A 106 -1.50 -8.80 3.54
CA PRO A 106 -1.73 -8.47 4.95
C PRO A 106 -1.50 -9.71 5.83
N ARG A 107 -0.92 -9.50 7.02
CA ARG A 107 -0.65 -10.55 8.01
C ARG A 107 -1.88 -10.85 8.89
#